data_AF-A0A2K3MXS5-F1
#
_entry.id   AF-A0A2K3MXS5-F1
#
_cell.length_a   1.000
_cell.length_b   1.000
_cell.length_c   1.000
_cell.angle_alpha   90.00
_cell.angle_beta   90.00
_cell.angle_gamma   90.00
#
_symmetry.space_group_name_H-M   'P 1'
#
loop_
_entity.id
_entity.type
_entity.pdbx_description
1 polymer ?
#
loop_
_entity_poly.entity_id
_entity_poly.type
_entity_poly.pdbx_seq_one_letter_code
_entity_poly.pdbx_strand_id
1 'polypeptide(L)'
;SVETSVSVEKNTADPVREYMSFSRAALIAKILESKSLQLETAKSSFENAIAQMLVLNPNVELVTKGLDEFKEVRDEQIVAPPPED
;
A
#
# COMPACT_ATOMS: atom_id res chain seq x y z
N SER A 1 -25.10 16.27 -3.95
CA SER A 1 -23.76 15.69 -3.92
C SER A 1 -22.93 16.45 -2.92
N VAL A 2 -22.55 15.83 -1.81
CA VAL A 2 -21.61 16.41 -0.84
C VAL A 2 -20.33 15.63 -1.01
N GLU A 3 -19.39 16.17 -1.78
CA GLU A 3 -18.02 15.70 -1.79
C GLU A 3 -17.38 16.17 -0.49
N THR A 4 -17.35 15.30 0.51
CA THR A 4 -16.51 15.51 1.69
C THR A 4 -15.07 15.35 1.23
N SER A 5 -14.47 16.45 0.80
CA SER A 5 -13.03 16.55 0.61
C SER A 5 -12.35 16.21 1.94
N VAL A 6 -11.79 15.01 2.04
CA VAL A 6 -10.85 14.67 3.10
C VAL A 6 -9.65 15.58 2.91
N SER A 7 -9.64 16.69 3.65
CA SER A 7 -8.46 17.53 3.81
C SER A 7 -7.45 16.67 4.57
N VAL A 8 -6.56 16.01 3.83
CA VAL A 8 -5.33 15.48 4.40
C VAL A 8 -4.53 16.70 4.81
N GLU A 9 -4.68 17.13 6.06
CA GLU A 9 -3.82 18.16 6.64
C GLU A 9 -2.38 17.64 6.55
N LYS A 10 -1.68 18.11 5.51
CA LYS A 10 -0.24 17.92 5.37
C LYS A 10 0.38 18.74 6.50
N ASN A 11 0.67 18.10 7.63
CA ASN A 11 1.47 18.67 8.69
C ASN A 11 2.84 19.04 8.10
N THR A 12 3.04 20.32 7.80
CA THR A 12 4.27 20.87 7.22
C THR A 12 5.35 21.04 8.29
N ALA A 13 5.61 19.99 9.08
CA ALA A 13 6.83 19.95 9.87
C ALA A 13 8.01 19.90 8.90
N ASP A 14 9.01 20.76 9.09
CA ASP A 14 10.28 20.67 8.36
C ASP A 14 10.95 19.35 8.75
N PRO A 15 10.92 18.32 7.87
CA PRO A 15 11.36 16.99 8.25
C PRO A 15 12.86 16.98 8.55
N VAL A 16 13.62 17.90 7.94
CA VAL A 16 15.06 18.03 8.20
C VAL A 16 15.28 18.45 9.65
N ARG A 17 14.54 19.43 10.15
CA ARG A 17 14.65 19.90 11.54
C ARG A 17 14.21 18.84 12.56
N GLU A 18 13.18 18.07 12.25
CA GLU A 18 12.67 17.00 13.12
C GLU A 18 13.69 15.85 13.25
N TYR A 19 14.20 15.35 12.11
CA TYR A 19 15.12 14.21 12.09
C TYR A 19 16.55 14.55 12.50
N MET A 20 16.96 15.83 12.47
CA MET A 20 18.27 16.27 12.99
C MET A 20 18.48 15.94 14.48
N SER A 21 17.39 15.81 15.23
CA SER A 21 17.41 15.45 16.66
C SER A 21 17.46 13.94 16.91
N PHE A 22 17.29 13.12 15.86
CA PHE A 22 17.19 11.67 16.00
C PHE A 22 18.58 11.04 16.09
N SER A 23 18.73 10.03 16.95
CA SER A 23 19.86 9.12 16.85
C SER A 23 19.75 8.28 15.56
N ARG A 24 20.87 7.73 15.08
CA ARG A 24 20.87 6.82 13.92
C ARG A 24 19.86 5.68 14.10
N ALA A 25 19.77 5.11 15.30
CA ALA A 25 18.82 4.03 15.60
C ALA A 25 17.37 4.50 15.54
N ALA A 26 17.07 5.67 16.11
CA ALA A 26 15.72 6.25 16.07
C ALA A 26 15.27 6.57 14.64
N LEU A 27 16.18 7.08 13.79
CA LEU A 27 15.88 7.35 12.39
C LEU A 27 15.58 6.06 11.61
N ILE A 28 16.37 4.99 11.82
CA ILE A 28 16.13 3.67 11.23
C ILE A 28 14.76 3.14 11.66
N ALA A 29 14.43 3.21 12.95
CA ALA A 29 13.14 2.77 13.47
C ALA A 29 11.98 3.54 12.81
N LYS A 30 12.09 4.85 12.65
CA LYS A 30 11.06 5.68 12.02
C LYS A 30 10.84 5.33 10.54
N ILE A 31 11.92 5.05 9.82
CA ILE A 31 11.85 4.61 8.42
C ILE A 31 11.13 3.27 8.32
N LEU A 32 11.48 2.30 9.18
CA LEU A 32 10.84 0.98 9.18
C LEU A 32 9.35 1.08 9.53
N GLU A 33 9.00 1.87 10.55
CA GLU A 33 7.61 2.14 10.92
C GLU A 33 6.81 2.72 9.74
N SER A 34 7.35 3.75 9.08
CA SER A 34 6.69 4.37 7.93
C SER A 34 6.53 3.39 6.76
N LYS A 35 7.54 2.54 6.50
CA LYS A 35 7.46 1.49 5.48
C LYS A 35 6.37 0.48 5.78
N SER A 36 6.30 -0.02 7.02
CA SER A 36 5.25 -0.96 7.44
C SER A 36 3.86 -0.34 7.35
N LEU A 37 3.70 0.91 7.78
CA LEU A 37 2.41 1.60 7.69
C LEU A 37 1.94 1.76 6.24
N GLN A 38 2.85 2.12 5.33
CA GLN A 38 2.54 2.23 3.90
C GLN A 38 2.14 0.87 3.30
N LEU A 39 2.85 -0.20 3.68
CA LEU A 39 2.53 -1.56 3.25
C LEU A 39 1.13 -1.99 3.69
N GLU A 40 0.79 -1.80 4.97
CA GLU A 40 -0.55 -2.14 5.49
C GLU A 40 -1.65 -1.30 4.84
N THR A 41 -1.39 -0.01 4.62
CA THR A 41 -2.35 0.87 3.92
C THR A 41 -2.58 0.40 2.48
N ALA A 42 -1.52 0.06 1.76
CA ALA A 42 -1.61 -0.44 0.39
C ALA A 42 -2.37 -1.77 0.33
N LYS A 43 -2.08 -2.69 1.25
CA LYS A 43 -2.77 -3.98 1.37
C LYS A 43 -4.26 -3.80 1.63
N SER A 44 -4.62 -2.97 2.61
CA SER A 44 -6.04 -2.69 2.93
C SER A 44 -6.77 -2.05 1.77
N SER A 45 -6.13 -1.10 1.07
CA SER A 45 -6.71 -0.48 -0.13
C SER A 45 -6.93 -1.49 -1.25
N PHE A 46 -5.99 -2.41 -1.45
CA PHE A 46 -6.11 -3.48 -2.44
C PHE A 46 -7.26 -4.43 -2.10
N GLU A 47 -7.34 -4.93 -0.87
CA GLU A 47 -8.43 -5.81 -0.41
C GLU A 47 -9.80 -5.14 -0.58
N ASN A 48 -9.90 -3.85 -0.25
CA ASN A 48 -11.13 -3.08 -0.45
C ASN A 48 -11.51 -2.95 -1.94
N ALA A 49 -10.54 -2.73 -2.83
CA ALA A 49 -10.80 -2.68 -4.27
C ALA A 49 -11.31 -4.03 -4.80
N ILE A 50 -10.72 -5.14 -4.34
CA ILE A 50 -11.21 -6.49 -4.69
C ILE A 50 -12.64 -6.72 -4.18
N ALA A 51 -12.93 -6.32 -2.93
CA ALA A 51 -14.26 -6.42 -2.37
C ALA A 51 -15.31 -5.63 -3.20
N GLN A 52 -14.98 -4.40 -3.59
CA GLN A 52 -15.84 -3.59 -4.47
C GLN A 52 -16.07 -4.26 -5.83
N MET A 53 -15.01 -4.82 -6.43
CA MET A 53 -15.11 -5.51 -7.71
C MET A 53 -16.02 -6.73 -7.64
N LEU A 54 -15.94 -7.53 -6.56
CA LEU A 54 -16.83 -8.67 -6.33
C LEU A 54 -18.29 -8.24 -6.15
N VAL A 55 -18.53 -7.16 -5.40
CA VAL A 55 -19.89 -6.62 -5.18
C VAL A 55 -20.53 -6.11 -6.47
N LEU A 56 -19.76 -5.42 -7.32
CA LEU A 56 -20.26 -4.84 -8.57
C LEU A 56 -20.46 -5.88 -9.68
N ASN A 57 -19.82 -7.05 -9.57
CA ASN A 57 -19.87 -8.10 -10.59
C ASN A 57 -20.41 -9.43 -10.00
N PRO A 58 -21.64 -9.47 -9.47
CA PRO A 58 -22.17 -10.64 -8.74
C PRO A 58 -22.34 -11.90 -9.60
N ASN A 59 -22.35 -11.75 -10.93
CA ASN A 59 -22.52 -12.85 -11.89
C ASN A 59 -21.23 -13.22 -12.65
N VAL A 60 -20.09 -12.64 -12.26
CA VAL A 60 -18.79 -12.90 -12.89
C VAL A 60 -17.89 -13.59 -11.89
N GLU A 61 -17.37 -14.75 -12.25
CA GLU A 61 -16.34 -15.41 -11.45
C GLU A 61 -15.00 -14.71 -11.68
N LEU A 62 -14.55 -13.96 -10.67
CA LEU A 62 -13.28 -13.25 -10.69
C LEU A 62 -12.17 -14.13 -10.11
N VAL A 63 -11.08 -14.29 -10.84
CA VAL A 63 -9.91 -15.04 -10.37
C VAL A 63 -9.09 -14.12 -9.46
N THR A 64 -9.27 -14.25 -8.15
CA THR A 64 -8.57 -13.43 -7.14
C THR A 64 -7.43 -14.17 -6.43
N LYS A 65 -7.29 -15.48 -6.66
CA LYS A 65 -6.30 -16.31 -5.96
C LYS A 65 -4.87 -15.86 -6.25
N GLY A 66 -4.15 -15.49 -5.19
CA GLY A 66 -2.76 -15.05 -5.26
C GLY A 66 -2.57 -13.71 -5.95
N LEU A 67 -3.61 -12.88 -6.03
CA LEU A 67 -3.49 -11.50 -6.51
C LEU A 67 -2.88 -10.57 -5.45
N ASP A 68 -2.87 -11.01 -4.19
CA ASP A 68 -2.23 -10.41 -3.02
C ASP A 68 -0.71 -10.68 -2.95
N GLU A 69 -0.21 -11.64 -3.73
CA GLU A 69 1.22 -11.85 -3.93
C GLU A 69 1.77 -10.71 -4.81
N PHE A 70 3.05 -10.31 -4.59
CA PHE A 70 3.76 -9.34 -5.44
C PHE A 70 4.10 -9.94 -6.83
N LYS A 71 3.08 -10.38 -7.57
CA LYS A 71 3.22 -10.92 -8.92
C LYS A 71 3.57 -9.80 -9.88
N GLU A 72 4.34 -10.16 -10.89
CA GLU A 72 4.73 -9.26 -11.96
C GLU A 72 3.96 -9.62 -13.23
N VAL A 73 3.68 -8.61 -14.06
CA VAL A 73 3.21 -8.86 -15.42
C VAL A 73 4.42 -8.97 -16.32
N ARG A 74 4.68 -10.16 -16.87
CA ARG A 74 5.72 -10.43 -17.85
C ARG A 74 5.10 -11.11 -19.06
N ASP A 75 5.38 -10.60 -20.25
CA ASP A 75 4.82 -11.12 -21.51
C ASP A 75 3.28 -11.29 -21.46
N GLU A 76 2.58 -10.28 -20.94
CA GLU A 76 1.12 -10.26 -20.75
C GLU A 76 0.57 -11.32 -19.77
N GLN A 77 1.45 -12.03 -19.03
CA GLN A 77 1.07 -13.02 -18.04
C GLN A 77 1.42 -12.56 -16.62
N ILE A 78 0.52 -12.85 -15.69
CA ILE A 78 0.78 -12.65 -14.26
C ILE A 78 1.62 -13.83 -13.77
N VAL A 79 2.86 -13.55 -13.36
CA VAL A 79 3.82 -14.56 -12.91
C VAL A 79 4.29 -14.28 -11.49
N ALA A 80 4.55 -15.34 -10.73
CA ALA A 80 5.15 -15.22 -9.40
C ALA A 80 6.51 -14.51 -9.49
N PRO A 81 6.87 -13.69 -8.49
CA PRO A 81 8.22 -13.14 -8.42
C PRO A 81 9.24 -14.29 -8.36
N PRO A 82 10.44 -14.12 -8.93
CA PRO A 82 11.49 -15.12 -8.80
C PRO A 82 11.80 -15.36 -7.31
N PRO A 83 12.22 -16.59 -6.94
CA PRO A 83 12.66 -16.86 -5.57
C PRO A 83 13.78 -15.90 -5.18
N GLU A 84 13.78 -15.44 -3.93
CA GLU A 84 14.90 -14.65 -3.40
C GLU A 84 16.17 -15.54 -3.35
N ASP A 85 17.30 -15.00 -3.83
CA ASP A 85 18.62 -15.66 -3.79
C ASP A 85 19.17 -15.83 -2.36
#